data_AF-A0A4Y9YW51-F1
#
_entry.id   AF-A0A4Y9YW51-F1
#
_cell.length_a   1.000
_cell.length_b   1.000
_cell.length_c   1.000
_cell.angle_alpha   90.00
_cell.angle_beta   90.00
_cell.angle_gamma   90.00
#
_symmetry.space_group_name_H-M   'P 1'
#
loop_
_entity.id
_entity.type
_entity.pdbx_description
1 polymer ?
#
loop_
_entity_poly.entity_id
_entity_poly.type
_entity_poly.pdbx_seq_one_letter_code
_entity_poly.pdbx_strand_id
1 'polypeptide(L)'
;MARLRFTKKKTATRPAKTRPEDIFSKKNTVTIRDRELRVSPVLDTLFKWMAERHAIQQRRLAGEPAPWTDDPIFQNNPFTNVFRVFDRVTQYILRHVVNEGDQDLHESCFRVILFRCFCRISTWELLQKHLGPLTWRNFDIRAYEEVLSVSYQDGVSLYGAAYQMPAPDLGGTTAYENHLRLIKLMMEEDLPGQLGEVDELSDAYGRVNLFPGMGNFLAFQYAFFSHTHASFALF
;
A
#
# COMPACT_ATOMS: atom_id res chain seq x y z
N MET A 1 -67.43 -30.87 21.99
CA MET A 1 -65.96 -30.96 22.18
C MET A 1 -65.34 -31.77 21.05
N ALA A 2 -64.89 -31.11 19.97
CA ALA A 2 -64.30 -31.76 18.81
C ALA A 2 -62.77 -31.91 19.02
N ARG A 3 -62.26 -33.15 18.98
CA ARG A 3 -60.82 -33.45 19.02
C ARG A 3 -60.26 -33.37 17.59
N LEU A 4 -59.47 -32.33 17.29
CA LEU A 4 -58.62 -32.32 16.09
C LEU A 4 -57.42 -33.27 16.31
N ARG A 5 -57.29 -34.29 15.46
CA ARG A 5 -56.07 -35.09 15.31
C ARG A 5 -55.14 -34.37 14.34
N PHE A 6 -53.94 -33.99 14.80
CA PHE A 6 -52.86 -33.57 13.92
C PHE A 6 -51.98 -34.78 13.59
N THR A 7 -51.93 -35.16 12.31
CA THR A 7 -50.99 -36.14 11.78
C THR A 7 -49.62 -35.49 11.61
N LYS A 8 -48.59 -36.02 12.28
CA LYS A 8 -47.19 -35.63 12.06
C LYS A 8 -46.81 -35.98 10.61
N LYS A 9 -46.58 -34.97 9.76
CA LYS A 9 -45.86 -35.16 8.48
C LYS A 9 -44.44 -35.64 8.81
N LYS A 10 -44.06 -36.80 8.27
CA LYS A 10 -42.66 -37.26 8.26
C LYS A 10 -41.84 -36.25 7.45
N THR A 11 -40.91 -35.56 8.11
CA THR A 11 -39.88 -34.75 7.47
C THR A 11 -38.97 -35.69 6.70
N ALA A 12 -38.88 -35.52 5.37
CA ALA A 12 -37.95 -36.24 4.54
C ALA A 12 -36.52 -35.87 4.95
N THR A 13 -35.72 -36.87 5.30
CA THR A 13 -34.30 -36.73 5.63
C THR A 13 -33.56 -36.28 4.38
N ARG A 14 -33.01 -35.05 4.40
CA ARG A 14 -32.10 -34.57 3.34
C ARG A 14 -30.90 -35.51 3.29
N PRO A 15 -30.46 -35.97 2.10
CA PRO A 15 -29.23 -36.77 2.03
C PRO A 15 -28.07 -35.94 2.59
N ALA A 16 -27.25 -36.59 3.41
CA ALA A 16 -26.04 -35.99 3.94
C ALA A 16 -25.20 -35.50 2.75
N LYS A 17 -24.93 -34.19 2.69
CA LYS A 17 -23.91 -33.67 1.78
C LYS A 17 -22.62 -34.38 2.17
N THR A 18 -22.07 -35.20 1.28
CA THR A 18 -20.67 -35.63 1.36
C THR A 18 -19.85 -34.36 1.57
N ARG A 19 -19.15 -34.26 2.71
CA ARG A 19 -18.14 -33.22 2.89
C ARG A 19 -17.19 -33.38 1.70
N PRO A 20 -16.86 -32.31 0.96
CA PRO A 20 -15.77 -32.38 0.01
C PRO A 20 -14.58 -32.99 0.74
N GLU A 21 -13.95 -34.00 0.15
CA GLU A 21 -12.70 -34.51 0.68
C GLU A 21 -11.81 -33.32 1.02
N ASP A 22 -11.26 -33.34 2.23
CA ASP A 22 -10.41 -32.25 2.69
C ASP A 22 -9.17 -32.23 1.79
N ILE A 23 -9.22 -31.41 0.73
CA ILE A 23 -8.18 -31.23 -0.30
C ILE A 23 -6.84 -30.84 0.34
N PHE A 24 -6.90 -30.47 1.61
CA PHE A 24 -5.88 -29.98 2.51
C PHE A 24 -5.31 -31.04 3.47
N SER A 25 -5.77 -32.29 3.39
CA SER A 25 -5.35 -33.40 4.26
C SER A 25 -3.90 -33.86 4.00
N LYS A 26 -3.24 -33.38 2.94
CA LYS A 26 -1.82 -33.66 2.74
C LYS A 26 -0.98 -32.88 3.74
N LYS A 27 -0.32 -33.59 4.66
CA LYS A 27 0.74 -33.06 5.53
C LYS A 27 1.94 -32.66 4.66
N ASN A 28 1.87 -31.47 4.05
CA ASN A 28 2.99 -30.90 3.32
C ASN A 28 3.96 -30.29 4.34
N THR A 29 5.21 -30.77 4.34
CA THR A 29 6.31 -30.12 5.06
C THR A 29 7.25 -29.46 4.06
N VAL A 30 7.85 -28.34 4.45
CA VAL A 30 8.90 -27.66 3.69
C VAL A 30 10.11 -27.46 4.60
N THR A 31 11.31 -27.66 4.06
CA THR A 31 12.55 -27.38 4.81
C THR A 31 13.09 -26.02 4.39
N ILE A 32 13.19 -25.09 5.36
CA ILE A 32 13.79 -23.75 5.15
C ILE A 32 14.92 -23.60 6.15
N ARG A 33 16.16 -23.42 5.66
CA ARG A 33 17.38 -23.28 6.49
C ARG A 33 17.42 -24.35 7.60
N ASP A 34 17.31 -25.61 7.19
CA ASP A 34 17.36 -26.81 8.04
C ASP A 34 16.22 -26.95 9.08
N ARG A 35 15.16 -26.14 8.96
CA ARG A 35 13.95 -26.28 9.78
C ARG A 35 12.82 -26.86 8.96
N GLU A 36 12.29 -27.99 9.39
CA GLU A 36 11.08 -28.57 8.82
C GLU A 36 9.85 -27.83 9.36
N LEU A 37 9.09 -27.21 8.46
CA LEU A 37 7.89 -26.45 8.78
C LEU A 37 6.67 -27.16 8.18
N ARG A 38 5.65 -27.39 9.01
CA ARG A 38 4.36 -27.87 8.52
C ARG A 38 3.66 -26.74 7.78
N VAL A 39 3.41 -26.94 6.50
CA VAL A 39 2.73 -25.95 5.66
C VAL A 39 1.23 -26.16 5.82
N SER A 40 0.57 -25.15 6.36
CA SER A 40 -0.90 -25.15 6.34
C SER A 40 -1.37 -24.94 4.90
N PRO A 41 -2.58 -25.42 4.55
CA PRO A 41 -3.25 -25.10 3.30
C PRO A 41 -3.15 -23.65 2.83
N VAL A 42 -3.29 -22.73 3.78
CA VAL A 42 -3.27 -21.29 3.54
C VAL A 42 -1.87 -20.84 3.15
N LEU A 43 -0.84 -21.32 3.86
CA LEU A 43 0.55 -21.02 3.54
C LEU A 43 0.98 -21.65 2.21
N ASP A 44 0.54 -22.88 1.93
CA ASP A 44 0.82 -23.56 0.66
C ASP A 44 0.24 -22.77 -0.52
N THR A 45 -1.01 -22.32 -0.38
CA THR A 45 -1.68 -21.48 -1.39
C THR A 45 -0.96 -20.14 -1.55
N LEU A 46 -0.58 -19.48 -0.44
CA LEU A 46 0.17 -18.23 -0.47
C LEU A 46 1.49 -18.37 -1.23
N PHE A 47 2.29 -19.39 -0.92
CA PHE A 47 3.58 -19.60 -1.57
C PHE A 47 3.43 -19.96 -3.04
N LYS A 48 2.44 -20.77 -3.42
CA LYS A 48 2.12 -21.04 -4.83
C LYS A 48 1.77 -19.76 -5.58
N TRP A 49 0.94 -18.92 -4.98
CA TRP A 49 0.55 -17.64 -5.56
C TRP A 49 1.73 -16.68 -5.72
N MET A 50 2.63 -16.61 -4.73
CA MET A 50 3.85 -15.82 -4.82
C MET A 50 4.77 -16.35 -5.92
N ALA A 51 4.99 -17.67 -5.97
CA ALA A 51 5.83 -18.30 -6.98
C ALA A 51 5.32 -18.03 -8.40
N GLU A 52 4.02 -18.21 -8.65
CA GLU A 52 3.43 -17.95 -9.98
C GLU A 52 3.50 -16.48 -10.36
N ARG A 53 3.21 -15.55 -9.44
CA ARG A 53 3.38 -14.11 -9.68
C ARG A 53 4.81 -13.74 -10.07
N HIS A 54 5.79 -14.34 -9.40
CA HIS A 54 7.19 -14.10 -9.75
C HIS A 54 7.55 -14.74 -11.10
N ALA A 55 7.07 -15.94 -11.40
CA ALA A 55 7.30 -16.60 -12.68
C ALA A 55 6.72 -15.78 -13.85
N ILE A 56 5.50 -15.26 -13.72
CA ILE A 56 4.87 -14.35 -14.70
C ILE A 56 5.77 -13.14 -14.97
N GLN A 57 6.32 -12.53 -13.91
CA GLN A 57 7.23 -11.41 -14.04
C GLN A 57 8.53 -11.80 -14.78
N GLN A 58 9.12 -12.96 -14.47
CA GLN A 58 10.34 -13.43 -15.14
C GLN A 58 10.10 -13.69 -16.62
N ARG A 59 8.99 -14.36 -16.99
CA ARG A 59 8.60 -14.58 -18.39
C ARG A 59 8.44 -13.26 -19.15
N ARG A 60 7.82 -12.25 -18.53
CA ARG A 60 7.73 -10.88 -19.09
C ARG A 60 9.10 -10.27 -19.34
N LEU A 61 9.99 -10.34 -18.36
CA LEU A 61 11.35 -9.77 -18.45
C LEU A 61 12.21 -10.50 -19.49
N ALA A 62 11.97 -11.80 -19.71
CA ALA A 62 12.60 -12.59 -20.75
C ALA A 62 12.07 -12.28 -22.17
N GLY A 63 11.05 -11.42 -22.31
CA GLY A 63 10.45 -11.07 -23.59
C GLY A 63 9.56 -12.16 -24.18
N GLU A 64 9.12 -13.12 -23.37
CA GLU A 64 8.20 -14.17 -23.83
C GLU A 64 6.84 -13.59 -24.23
N PRO A 65 6.19 -14.15 -25.27
CA PRO A 65 4.87 -13.70 -25.69
C PRO A 65 3.81 -14.05 -24.65
N ALA A 66 2.78 -13.21 -24.55
CA ALA A 66 1.60 -13.49 -23.73
C ALA A 66 0.76 -14.65 -24.33
N PRO A 67 -0.03 -15.39 -23.52
CA PRO A 67 -0.20 -15.23 -22.07
C PRO A 67 0.97 -15.82 -21.26
N TRP A 68 1.36 -15.14 -20.17
CA TRP A 68 2.47 -15.58 -19.31
C TRP A 68 2.06 -16.58 -18.23
N THR A 69 0.81 -17.03 -18.21
CA THR A 69 0.26 -18.02 -17.27
C THR A 69 -1.07 -18.50 -17.81
N ASP A 70 -1.47 -19.72 -17.50
CA ASP A 70 -2.79 -20.26 -17.87
C ASP A 70 -3.87 -19.95 -16.81
N ASP A 71 -3.48 -19.39 -15.65
CA ASP A 71 -4.43 -19.08 -14.59
C ASP A 71 -5.29 -17.84 -14.95
N PRO A 72 -6.62 -17.98 -15.09
CA PRO A 72 -7.48 -16.89 -15.48
C PRO A 72 -7.54 -15.77 -14.43
N ILE A 73 -7.25 -16.05 -13.16
CA ILE A 73 -7.23 -15.02 -12.11
C ILE A 73 -6.07 -14.06 -12.36
N PHE A 74 -4.87 -14.59 -12.65
CA PHE A 74 -3.69 -13.78 -12.95
C PHE A 74 -3.78 -13.07 -14.30
N GLN A 75 -4.49 -13.63 -15.27
CA GLN A 75 -4.72 -12.97 -16.56
C GLN A 75 -5.68 -11.77 -16.44
N ASN A 76 -6.72 -11.89 -15.61
CA ASN A 76 -7.81 -10.92 -15.57
C ASN A 76 -7.70 -9.86 -14.46
N ASN A 77 -6.76 -10.01 -13.53
CA ASN A 77 -6.62 -9.09 -12.39
C ASN A 77 -5.18 -8.58 -12.23
N PRO A 78 -5.01 -7.29 -11.88
CA PRO A 78 -3.70 -6.76 -11.55
C PRO A 78 -3.26 -7.27 -10.17
N PHE A 79 -2.01 -7.73 -10.09
CA PHE A 79 -1.37 -8.07 -8.83
C PHE A 79 -0.06 -7.30 -8.70
N THR A 80 0.30 -7.04 -7.45
CA THR A 80 1.60 -6.52 -7.08
C THR A 80 2.72 -7.48 -7.53
N ASN A 81 3.94 -7.01 -7.75
CA ASN A 81 5.08 -7.93 -7.86
C ASN A 81 5.46 -8.48 -6.49
N VAL A 82 6.07 -9.66 -6.46
CA VAL A 82 6.60 -10.26 -5.21
C VAL A 82 7.70 -9.37 -4.64
N PHE A 83 8.67 -9.02 -5.48
CA PHE A 83 9.62 -7.97 -5.16
C PHE A 83 9.01 -6.63 -5.54
N ARG A 84 8.55 -5.91 -4.50
CA ARG A 84 7.82 -4.65 -4.64
C ARG A 84 8.60 -3.58 -5.40
N VAL A 85 9.94 -3.63 -5.34
CA VAL A 85 10.83 -2.74 -6.08
C VAL A 85 10.50 -2.69 -7.58
N PHE A 86 10.01 -3.78 -8.17
CA PHE A 86 9.69 -3.83 -9.59
C PHE A 86 8.33 -3.25 -9.97
N ASP A 87 7.52 -2.83 -9.00
CA ASP A 87 6.27 -2.14 -9.32
C ASP A 87 6.55 -0.81 -10.00
N ARG A 88 5.69 -0.48 -10.98
CA ARG A 88 5.79 0.78 -11.72
C ARG A 88 5.84 2.00 -10.80
N VAL A 89 4.99 2.03 -9.77
CA VAL A 89 4.93 3.16 -8.83
C VAL A 89 6.20 3.21 -7.99
N THR A 90 6.67 2.08 -7.48
CA THR A 90 7.93 2.00 -6.73
C THR A 90 9.12 2.45 -7.57
N GLN A 91 9.23 1.98 -8.81
CA GLN A 91 10.27 2.42 -9.75
C GLN A 91 10.20 3.93 -10.00
N TYR A 92 9.00 4.49 -10.16
CA TYR A 92 8.81 5.93 -10.34
C TYR A 92 9.29 6.71 -9.11
N ILE A 93 8.90 6.27 -7.90
CA ILE A 93 9.28 6.94 -6.66
C ILE A 93 10.81 6.91 -6.47
N LEU A 94 11.43 5.74 -6.65
CA LEU A 94 12.88 5.63 -6.53
C LEU A 94 13.61 6.54 -7.51
N ARG A 95 13.13 6.65 -8.76
CA ARG A 95 13.79 7.47 -9.77
C ARG A 95 13.53 8.96 -9.58
N HIS A 96 12.27 9.37 -9.46
CA HIS A 96 11.84 10.76 -9.64
C HIS A 96 11.44 11.48 -8.35
N VAL A 97 11.28 10.75 -7.24
CA VAL A 97 10.88 11.35 -5.95
C VAL A 97 12.04 11.29 -4.97
N VAL A 98 12.70 10.15 -4.83
CA VAL A 98 13.81 9.95 -3.89
C VAL A 98 15.12 10.50 -4.47
N ASN A 99 15.57 9.94 -5.61
CA ASN A 99 16.91 10.17 -6.15
C ASN A 99 17.06 11.44 -7.01
N GLU A 100 15.99 12.19 -7.24
CA GLU A 100 16.03 13.50 -7.92
C GLU A 100 15.89 14.64 -6.90
N GLY A 101 16.60 15.76 -7.15
CA GLY A 101 16.58 16.93 -6.28
C GLY A 101 17.60 16.89 -5.12
N ASP A 102 17.45 17.83 -4.18
CA ASP A 102 18.31 17.96 -3.01
C ASP A 102 18.21 16.70 -2.12
N GLN A 103 19.35 16.15 -1.74
CA GLN A 103 19.46 14.91 -0.95
C GLN A 103 19.59 15.17 0.55
N ASP A 104 19.44 16.42 0.98
CA ASP A 104 19.14 16.76 2.37
C ASP A 104 17.97 15.91 2.91
N LEU A 105 18.04 15.56 4.20
CA LEU A 105 17.09 14.68 4.85
C LEU A 105 15.67 15.25 4.81
N HIS A 106 15.51 16.54 5.11
CA HIS A 106 14.21 17.21 5.13
C HIS A 106 13.63 17.32 3.72
N GLU A 107 14.46 17.67 2.74
CA GLU A 107 14.04 17.76 1.34
C GLU A 107 13.58 16.39 0.80
N SER A 108 14.34 15.33 1.10
CA SER A 108 14.00 13.97 0.66
C SER A 108 12.75 13.43 1.36
N CYS A 109 12.64 13.63 2.68
CA CYS A 109 11.46 13.24 3.44
C CYS A 109 10.21 14.00 2.98
N PHE A 110 10.33 15.32 2.74
CA PHE A 110 9.23 16.13 2.21
C PHE A 110 8.68 15.55 0.90
N ARG A 111 9.57 15.26 -0.08
CA ARG A 111 9.17 14.69 -1.37
C ARG A 111 8.45 13.35 -1.20
N VAL A 112 8.96 12.49 -0.34
CA VAL A 112 8.34 11.16 -0.13
C VAL A 112 7.01 11.27 0.61
N ILE A 113 6.92 12.06 1.69
CA ILE A 113 5.67 12.29 2.43
C ILE A 113 4.61 12.88 1.49
N LEU A 114 4.98 13.90 0.70
CA LEU A 114 4.11 14.52 -0.30
C LEU A 114 3.59 13.49 -1.31
N PHE A 115 4.49 12.70 -1.91
CA PHE A 115 4.07 11.67 -2.86
C PHE A 115 3.15 10.65 -2.20
N ARG A 116 3.45 10.22 -0.97
CA ARG A 116 2.69 9.18 -0.26
C ARG A 116 1.27 9.63 0.12
N CYS A 117 1.03 10.92 0.39
CA CYS A 117 -0.33 11.44 0.63
C CYS A 117 -1.25 11.22 -0.57
N PHE A 118 -0.74 11.38 -1.80
CA PHE A 118 -1.53 11.23 -3.03
C PHE A 118 -1.39 9.83 -3.65
N CYS A 119 -0.23 9.18 -3.46
CA CYS A 119 0.15 7.89 -4.03
C CYS A 119 -0.15 7.77 -5.54
N ARG A 120 0.03 8.86 -6.29
CA ARG A 120 -0.32 8.96 -7.72
C ARG A 120 0.73 9.73 -8.51
N ILE A 121 1.27 9.06 -9.53
CA ILE A 121 2.29 9.63 -10.45
C ILE A 121 1.79 10.91 -11.11
N SER A 122 0.56 10.90 -11.67
CA SER A 122 0.06 12.08 -12.40
C SER A 122 -0.12 13.30 -11.51
N THR A 123 -0.42 13.12 -10.21
CA THR A 123 -0.54 14.23 -9.26
C THR A 123 0.83 14.83 -8.95
N TRP A 124 1.84 13.98 -8.80
CA TRP A 124 3.23 14.41 -8.66
C TRP A 124 3.73 15.18 -9.89
N GLU A 125 3.49 14.64 -11.09
CA GLU A 125 3.87 15.29 -12.36
C GLU A 125 3.13 16.63 -12.57
N LEU A 126 1.85 16.70 -12.19
CA LEU A 126 1.08 17.95 -12.21
C LEU A 126 1.73 19.02 -11.33
N LEU A 127 2.04 18.68 -10.07
CA LEU A 127 2.69 19.60 -9.15
C LEU A 127 4.06 20.05 -9.70
N GLN A 128 4.89 19.12 -10.16
CA GLN A 128 6.21 19.45 -10.74
C GLN A 128 6.09 20.37 -11.95
N LYS A 129 5.13 20.12 -12.83
CA LYS A 129 4.93 20.92 -14.04
C LYS A 129 4.56 22.37 -13.74
N HIS A 130 3.76 22.61 -12.70
CA HIS A 130 3.24 23.94 -12.37
C HIS A 130 4.12 24.70 -11.37
N LEU A 131 4.75 23.98 -10.43
CA LEU A 131 5.51 24.58 -9.33
C LEU A 131 7.02 24.45 -9.50
N GLY A 132 7.48 23.66 -10.48
CA GLY A 132 8.89 23.32 -10.64
C GLY A 132 9.35 22.29 -9.61
N PRO A 133 10.63 22.30 -9.21
CA PRO A 133 11.16 21.37 -8.22
C PRO A 133 10.41 21.43 -6.89
N LEU A 134 9.83 20.31 -6.47
CA LEU A 134 9.08 20.20 -5.22
C LEU A 134 10.06 20.08 -4.06
N THR A 135 10.26 21.19 -3.36
CA THR A 135 11.23 21.34 -2.27
C THR A 135 10.53 21.82 -1.01
N TRP A 136 11.03 21.40 0.14
CA TRP A 136 10.54 21.89 1.43
C TRP A 136 10.81 23.39 1.58
N ARG A 137 12.00 23.85 1.20
CA ARG A 137 12.40 25.27 1.27
C ARG A 137 11.43 26.23 0.57
N ASN A 138 10.84 25.79 -0.53
CA ASN A 138 9.92 26.61 -1.34
C ASN A 138 8.46 26.13 -1.22
N PHE A 139 8.14 25.37 -0.18
CA PHE A 139 6.79 24.86 0.01
C PHE A 139 5.83 25.99 0.41
N ASP A 140 4.98 26.40 -0.52
CA ASP A 140 3.84 27.29 -0.28
C ASP A 140 2.54 26.51 -0.40
N ILE A 141 1.88 26.27 0.73
CA ILE A 141 0.62 25.53 0.79
C ILE A 141 -0.45 26.11 -0.15
N ARG A 142 -0.53 27.44 -0.31
CA ARG A 142 -1.55 28.07 -1.17
C ARG A 142 -1.31 27.79 -2.64
N ALA A 143 -0.05 27.81 -3.07
CA ALA A 143 0.31 27.49 -4.45
C ALA A 143 -0.01 26.03 -4.79
N TYR A 144 0.21 25.11 -3.84
CA TYR A 144 -0.16 23.69 -4.00
C TYR A 144 -1.67 23.51 -4.04
N GLU A 145 -2.42 24.16 -3.14
CA GLU A 145 -3.88 24.15 -3.13
C GLU A 145 -4.45 24.66 -4.47
N GLU A 146 -3.92 25.77 -5.01
CA GLU A 146 -4.34 26.34 -6.29
C GLU A 146 -4.17 25.34 -7.44
N VAL A 147 -2.99 24.73 -7.58
CA VAL A 147 -2.71 23.74 -8.64
C VAL A 147 -3.61 22.52 -8.53
N LEU A 148 -3.81 22.00 -7.31
CA LEU A 148 -4.65 20.81 -7.10
C LEU A 148 -6.14 21.11 -7.28
N SER A 149 -6.58 22.33 -6.94
CA SER A 149 -7.98 22.73 -7.02
C SER A 149 -8.53 22.64 -8.44
N VAL A 150 -7.75 23.02 -9.45
CA VAL A 150 -8.15 22.97 -10.86
C VAL A 150 -8.46 21.53 -11.27
N SER A 151 -7.53 20.60 -11.03
CA SER A 151 -7.74 19.18 -11.35
C SER A 151 -8.88 18.57 -10.53
N TYR A 152 -9.03 18.97 -9.27
CA TYR A 152 -10.10 18.51 -8.40
C TYR A 152 -11.48 18.96 -8.91
N GLN A 153 -11.62 20.22 -9.33
CA GLN A 153 -12.86 20.78 -9.89
C GLN A 153 -13.25 20.11 -11.22
N ASP A 154 -12.27 19.71 -12.02
CA ASP A 154 -12.47 18.94 -13.25
C ASP A 154 -12.80 17.46 -13.01
N GLY A 155 -12.93 17.03 -11.75
CA GLY A 155 -13.26 15.65 -11.38
C GLY A 155 -12.11 14.66 -11.58
N VAL A 156 -10.88 15.14 -11.76
CA VAL A 156 -9.69 14.29 -11.89
C VAL A 156 -9.31 13.75 -10.51
N SER A 157 -9.16 12.43 -10.41
CA SER A 157 -8.70 11.82 -9.16
C SER A 157 -7.25 12.21 -8.86
N LEU A 158 -7.06 12.89 -7.74
CA LEU A 158 -5.74 13.23 -7.20
C LEU A 158 -5.06 12.04 -6.52
N TYR A 159 -5.81 10.98 -6.21
CA TYR A 159 -5.32 9.87 -5.39
C TYR A 159 -5.13 8.58 -6.20
N GLY A 160 -4.16 7.78 -5.78
CA GLY A 160 -4.00 6.40 -6.22
C GLY A 160 -5.14 5.51 -5.72
N ALA A 161 -5.35 4.37 -6.38
CA ALA A 161 -6.34 3.40 -5.94
C ALA A 161 -5.86 2.53 -4.76
N ALA A 162 -4.55 2.53 -4.49
CA ALA A 162 -3.90 1.81 -3.40
C ALA A 162 -3.39 2.80 -2.35
N TYR A 163 -3.28 2.35 -1.10
CA TYR A 163 -2.83 3.15 0.05
C TYR A 163 -3.73 4.38 0.32
N GLN A 164 -5.00 4.11 0.61
CA GLN A 164 -5.95 5.16 0.99
C GLN A 164 -5.55 5.81 2.31
N MET A 165 -5.30 7.11 2.27
CA MET A 165 -5.03 7.92 3.44
C MET A 165 -6.28 8.71 3.79
N PRO A 166 -6.94 8.42 4.93
CA PRO A 166 -7.98 9.30 5.45
C PRO A 166 -7.36 10.65 5.82
N ALA A 167 -7.89 11.72 5.22
CA ALA A 167 -7.46 13.06 5.57
C ALA A 167 -7.88 13.39 7.01
N PRO A 168 -6.97 13.89 7.86
CA PRO A 168 -7.33 14.38 9.18
C PRO A 168 -8.18 15.66 9.06
N ASP A 169 -8.92 15.99 10.11
CA ASP A 169 -9.57 17.30 10.19
C ASP A 169 -8.56 18.34 10.69
N LEU A 170 -8.05 19.15 9.76
CA LEU A 170 -7.09 20.22 10.03
C LEU A 170 -7.61 21.58 9.50
N GLY A 171 -8.93 21.75 9.44
CA GLY A 171 -9.57 23.01 9.04
C GLY A 171 -9.69 23.22 7.52
N GLY A 172 -9.40 22.21 6.72
CA GLY A 172 -9.64 22.20 5.27
C GLY A 172 -11.06 21.82 4.88
N THR A 173 -11.49 22.36 3.75
CA THR A 173 -12.79 22.04 3.15
C THR A 173 -12.72 20.76 2.32
N THR A 174 -11.54 20.40 1.82
CA THR A 174 -11.30 19.21 1.02
C THR A 174 -10.21 18.32 1.61
N ALA A 175 -10.20 17.04 1.21
CA ALA A 175 -9.21 16.08 1.68
C ALA A 175 -7.77 16.45 1.29
N TYR A 176 -7.56 17.01 0.08
CA TYR A 176 -6.22 17.38 -0.36
C TYR A 176 -5.65 18.57 0.42
N GLU A 177 -6.49 19.56 0.76
CA GLU A 177 -6.07 20.67 1.62
C GLU A 177 -5.64 20.16 3.00
N ASN A 178 -6.40 19.24 3.59
CA ASN A 178 -6.06 18.64 4.88
C ASN A 178 -4.78 17.79 4.83
N HIS A 179 -4.52 17.06 3.73
CA HIS A 179 -3.24 16.36 3.55
C HIS A 179 -2.07 17.34 3.39
N LEU A 180 -2.23 18.44 2.65
CA LEU A 180 -1.19 19.47 2.54
C LEU A 180 -0.88 20.11 3.91
N ARG A 181 -1.90 20.34 4.75
CA ARG A 181 -1.71 20.80 6.13
C ARG A 181 -1.01 19.76 6.99
N LEU A 182 -1.34 18.47 6.84
CA LEU A 182 -0.65 17.39 7.54
C LEU A 182 0.83 17.32 7.16
N ILE A 183 1.15 17.41 5.87
CA ILE A 183 2.53 17.46 5.37
C ILE A 183 3.27 18.63 6.01
N LYS A 184 2.66 19.82 5.97
CA LYS A 184 3.23 21.02 6.58
C LYS A 184 3.51 20.82 8.07
N LEU A 185 2.55 20.30 8.82
CA LEU A 185 2.68 20.02 10.25
C LEU A 185 3.82 19.02 10.54
N MET A 186 3.92 17.93 9.77
CA MET A 186 5.00 16.95 9.91
C MET A 186 6.38 17.55 9.69
N MET A 187 6.51 18.45 8.72
CA MET A 187 7.77 19.11 8.42
C MET A 187 8.12 20.20 9.45
N GLU A 188 7.14 20.98 9.91
CA GLU A 188 7.34 22.03 10.93
C GLU A 188 7.69 21.45 12.31
N GLU A 189 7.11 20.30 12.67
CA GLU A 189 7.44 19.57 13.91
C GLU A 189 8.75 18.75 13.79
N ASP A 190 9.50 18.90 12.69
CA ASP A 190 10.75 18.20 12.44
C ASP A 190 10.64 16.67 12.55
N LEU A 191 9.57 16.08 12.01
CA LEU A 191 9.46 14.63 11.89
C LEU A 191 10.70 14.00 11.20
N PRO A 192 11.27 14.58 10.12
CA PRO A 192 12.48 14.03 9.50
C PRO A 192 13.65 13.93 10.48
N GLY A 193 13.95 14.99 11.25
CA GLY A 193 15.02 14.99 12.25
C GLY A 193 14.76 13.96 13.35
N GLN A 194 13.54 13.96 13.90
CA GLN A 194 13.14 12.99 14.93
C GLN A 194 13.28 11.53 14.48
N LEU A 195 12.99 11.24 13.20
CA LEU A 195 13.16 9.90 12.63
C LEU A 195 14.63 9.57 12.33
N GLY A 196 15.48 10.57 12.13
CA GLY A 196 16.93 10.37 11.96
C GLY A 196 17.65 10.00 13.26
N GLU A 197 17.05 10.31 14.42
CA GLU A 197 17.63 10.07 15.75
C GLU A 197 17.21 8.76 16.40
N VAL A 198 16.20 8.07 15.87
CA VAL A 198 15.69 6.82 16.46
C VAL A 198 16.33 5.59 15.83
N ASP A 199 16.82 4.69 16.68
CA ASP A 199 17.43 3.42 16.24
C ASP A 199 16.38 2.31 16.04
N GLU A 200 15.29 2.36 16.81
CA GLU A 200 14.27 1.30 16.86
C GLU A 200 13.03 1.66 16.04
N LEU A 201 12.55 0.71 15.24
CA LEU A 201 11.35 0.89 14.42
C LEU A 201 10.10 1.19 15.26
N SER A 202 10.01 0.67 16.48
CA SER A 202 8.92 0.96 17.41
C SER A 202 8.88 2.43 17.82
N ASP A 203 10.04 3.05 17.96
CA ASP A 203 10.14 4.45 18.35
C ASP A 203 9.79 5.34 17.16
N ALA A 204 10.29 5.02 15.97
CA ALA A 204 9.88 5.67 14.71
C ALA A 204 8.36 5.60 14.51
N TYR A 205 7.76 4.41 14.70
CA TYR A 205 6.32 4.22 14.69
C TYR A 205 5.62 5.11 15.71
N GLY A 206 6.12 5.15 16.95
CA GLY A 206 5.58 5.97 18.02
C GLY A 206 5.57 7.45 17.66
N ARG A 207 6.65 7.97 17.06
CA ARG A 207 6.75 9.36 16.59
C ARG A 207 5.70 9.68 15.54
N VAL A 208 5.58 8.84 14.51
CA VAL A 208 4.61 9.08 13.43
C VAL A 208 3.17 8.98 13.93
N ASN A 209 2.89 8.08 14.88
CA ASN A 209 1.55 7.85 15.39
C ASN A 209 0.95 9.05 16.16
N LEU A 210 1.79 10.02 16.57
CA LEU A 210 1.34 11.25 17.22
C LEU A 210 0.64 12.23 16.25
N PHE A 211 0.84 12.07 14.94
CA PHE A 211 0.26 12.98 13.96
C PHE A 211 -1.21 12.67 13.66
N PRO A 212 -2.06 13.69 13.45
CA PRO A 212 -3.47 13.49 13.12
C PRO A 212 -3.67 12.58 11.90
N GLY A 213 -4.56 11.59 12.04
CA GLY A 213 -4.85 10.63 10.97
C GLY A 213 -3.84 9.47 10.86
N MET A 214 -2.69 9.54 11.54
CA MET A 214 -1.66 8.50 11.51
C MET A 214 -1.94 7.36 12.49
N GLY A 215 -3.07 6.68 12.32
CA GLY A 215 -3.41 5.49 13.13
C GLY A 215 -2.45 4.31 12.91
N ASN A 216 -2.65 3.22 13.65
CA ASN A 216 -1.70 2.10 13.74
C ASN A 216 -1.20 1.58 12.37
N PHE A 217 -2.07 1.50 11.38
CA PHE A 217 -1.68 1.02 10.05
C PHE A 217 -0.85 2.04 9.27
N LEU A 218 -1.23 3.33 9.29
CA LEU A 218 -0.55 4.38 8.53
C LEU A 218 0.78 4.77 9.16
N ALA A 219 0.84 4.83 10.49
CA ALA A 219 2.09 5.08 11.20
C ALA A 219 3.14 4.02 10.85
N PHE A 220 2.75 2.74 10.76
CA PHE A 220 3.67 1.68 10.37
C PHE A 220 4.16 1.81 8.92
N GLN A 221 3.33 2.31 8.00
CA GLN A 221 3.75 2.55 6.62
C GLN A 221 4.82 3.65 6.49
N TYR A 222 4.79 4.60 7.43
CA TYR A 222 5.68 5.75 7.46
C TYR A 222 6.89 5.51 8.39
N ALA A 223 6.82 4.58 9.34
CA ALA A 223 7.92 4.32 10.27
C ALA A 223 9.25 3.93 9.60
N PHE A 224 9.21 3.46 8.34
CA PHE A 224 10.40 3.07 7.57
C PHE A 224 11.22 4.24 6.98
N PHE A 225 10.92 5.49 7.33
CA PHE A 225 11.78 6.64 7.01
C PHE A 225 13.13 6.62 7.77
N SER A 226 13.22 5.91 8.90
CA SER A 226 14.26 6.08 9.92
C SER A 226 15.54 5.24 9.74
N HIS A 227 15.94 4.85 8.52
CA HIS A 227 17.26 4.22 8.34
C HIS A 227 18.17 5.01 7.41
N THR A 228 19.16 5.61 8.07
CA THR A 228 20.45 6.04 7.53
C THR A 228 20.92 5.07 6.45
N HIS A 229 21.20 5.61 5.26
CA HIS A 229 21.47 4.93 4.00
C HIS A 229 20.24 4.52 3.18
N ALA A 230 19.54 5.52 2.63
CA ALA A 230 18.97 5.50 1.27
C ALA A 230 18.28 4.19 0.84
N SER A 231 17.63 3.52 1.78
CA SER A 231 16.92 2.27 1.57
C SER A 231 15.49 2.54 1.95
N PHE A 232 14.86 3.41 1.16
CA PHE A 232 13.40 3.47 1.03
C PHE A 232 12.89 2.17 0.37
N ALA A 233 13.23 1.04 0.96
CA ALA A 233 12.86 -0.28 0.50
C ALA A 233 11.64 -0.69 1.31
N LEU A 234 10.47 -0.16 0.91
CA LEU A 234 9.15 -0.80 0.97
C LEU A 234 8.11 0.21 0.41
N PHE A 235 8.15 0.41 -0.90
CA PHE A 235 7.00 0.83 -1.71
C PHE A 235 6.43 -0.41 -2.40
#